data_AF-C5J8G4-F1
#
_entry.id   AF-C5J8G4-F1
#
_cell.length_a   1.000
_cell.length_b   1.000
_cell.length_c   1.000
_cell.angle_alpha   90.00
_cell.angle_beta   90.00
_cell.angle_gamma   90.00
#
_symmetry.space_group_name_H-M   'P 1'
#
loop_
_entity.id
_entity.type
_entity.pdbx_description
1 polymer ?
#
loop_
_entity_poly.entity_id
_entity_poly.type
_entity_poly.pdbx_seq_one_letter_code
_entity_poly.pdbx_strand_id
1 'polypeptide(L)'
;RFTTEQIDYYGKACNASEDDLVVVKSYKVPSTETGKCLMKCMITKLGLLNDDGSYNKTGMEAGLKKYWSEWSTEKIETINNKCYEEALLVSKEVVATCSKSHDRKACLNQDPDLDKST
;
A
#
# COMPACT_ATOMS: atom_id res chain seq x y z
N ARG A 1 1.60 10.43 -1.61
CA ARG A 1 1.08 10.27 -0.21
C ARG A 1 -0.45 10.27 -0.24
N PHE A 2 -1.16 9.47 0.58
CA PHE A 2 -2.63 9.53 0.63
C PHE A 2 -3.12 10.89 1.14
N THR A 3 -4.09 11.49 0.45
CA THR A 3 -4.75 12.72 0.88
C THR A 3 -5.80 12.43 1.97
N THR A 4 -6.17 13.43 2.74
CA THR A 4 -7.25 13.31 3.74
C THR A 4 -8.56 12.87 3.09
N GLU A 5 -8.89 13.41 1.91
CA GLU A 5 -10.08 13.03 1.14
C GLU A 5 -10.07 11.56 0.72
N GLN A 6 -8.92 11.05 0.27
CA GLN A 6 -8.77 9.62 -0.04
C GLN A 6 -8.96 8.76 1.22
N ILE A 7 -8.38 9.17 2.36
CA ILE A 7 -8.55 8.46 3.62
C ILE A 7 -10.02 8.46 4.05
N ASP A 8 -10.74 9.56 3.91
CA ASP A 8 -12.17 9.65 4.27
C ASP A 8 -13.05 8.81 3.35
N TYR A 9 -12.84 8.91 2.04
CA TYR A 9 -13.62 8.19 1.04
C TYR A 9 -13.44 6.68 1.16
N TYR A 10 -12.19 6.21 1.11
CA TYR A 10 -11.92 4.77 1.22
C TYR A 10 -12.11 4.27 2.65
N GLY A 11 -11.92 5.13 3.65
CA GLY A 11 -12.19 4.87 5.05
C GLY A 11 -13.60 4.38 5.29
N LYS A 12 -14.57 5.19 4.83
CA LYS A 12 -15.99 4.84 4.86
C LYS A 12 -16.29 3.59 4.04
N ALA A 13 -15.70 3.45 2.85
CA ALA A 13 -15.88 2.27 2.00
C ALA A 13 -15.30 0.97 2.60
N CYS A 14 -14.42 1.09 3.58
CA CYS A 14 -13.80 -0.02 4.32
C CYS A 14 -14.38 -0.17 5.74
N ASN A 15 -15.48 0.52 6.05
CA ASN A 15 -16.19 0.47 7.33
C ASN A 15 -15.33 0.87 8.54
N ALA A 16 -14.31 1.71 8.33
CA ALA A 16 -13.49 2.24 9.41
C ALA A 16 -14.28 3.23 10.28
N SER A 17 -14.01 3.22 11.58
CA SER A 17 -14.55 4.22 12.50
C SER A 17 -13.86 5.57 12.30
N GLU A 18 -14.49 6.67 12.72
CA GLU A 18 -13.85 7.99 12.67
C GLU A 18 -12.55 8.01 13.48
N ASP A 19 -12.50 7.31 14.62
CA ASP A 19 -11.29 7.16 15.43
C ASP A 19 -10.15 6.49 14.65
N ASP A 20 -10.45 5.47 13.85
CA ASP A 20 -9.45 4.83 12.97
C ASP A 20 -8.94 5.82 11.91
N LEU A 21 -9.83 6.65 11.35
CA LEU A 21 -9.47 7.64 10.33
C LEU A 21 -8.56 8.72 10.92
N VAL A 22 -8.83 9.20 12.13
CA VAL A 22 -7.99 10.18 12.83
C VAL A 22 -6.57 9.62 13.04
N VAL A 23 -6.45 8.35 13.42
CA VAL A 23 -5.15 7.69 13.63
C VAL A 23 -4.40 7.52 12.30
N VAL A 24 -5.07 7.09 11.23
CA VAL A 24 -4.44 6.95 9.89
C VAL A 24 -4.02 8.29 9.29
N LYS A 25 -4.84 9.34 9.45
CA LYS A 25 -4.49 10.72 9.04
C LYS A 25 -3.23 11.21 9.76
N SER A 26 -2.95 10.68 10.94
CA SER A 26 -1.74 10.94 11.74
C SER A 26 -0.56 10.02 11.40
N TYR A 27 -0.62 9.28 10.28
CA TYR A 27 0.42 8.34 9.82
C TYR A 27 0.67 7.15 10.74
N LYS A 28 -0.28 6.83 11.63
CA LYS A 28 -0.21 5.70 12.55
C LYS A 28 -1.13 4.57 12.10
N VAL A 29 -0.80 3.35 12.50
CA VAL A 29 -1.67 2.18 12.30
C VAL A 29 -2.65 2.12 13.48
N PRO A 30 -3.97 2.13 13.25
CA PRO A 30 -4.93 1.97 14.34
C PRO A 30 -4.84 0.59 14.98
N SER A 31 -5.22 0.49 16.25
CA SER A 31 -5.15 -0.75 17.03
C SER A 31 -6.38 -1.66 16.87
N THR A 32 -7.47 -1.14 16.31
CA THR A 32 -8.68 -1.91 16.04
C THR A 32 -8.46 -2.91 14.90
N GLU A 33 -9.22 -4.01 14.87
CA GLU A 33 -9.11 -4.99 13.79
C GLU A 33 -9.44 -4.37 12.42
N THR A 34 -10.49 -3.55 12.35
CA THR A 34 -10.84 -2.81 11.12
C THR A 34 -9.74 -1.84 10.71
N GLY A 35 -9.19 -1.10 11.66
CA GLY A 35 -8.15 -0.11 11.40
C GLY A 35 -6.81 -0.70 10.97
N LYS A 36 -6.41 -1.86 11.53
CA LYS A 36 -5.25 -2.63 11.05
C LYS A 36 -5.43 -3.09 9.60
N CYS A 37 -6.65 -3.43 9.21
CA CYS A 37 -6.99 -3.89 7.86
C CYS A 37 -7.34 -2.76 6.90
N LEU A 38 -7.48 -1.54 7.40
CA LEU A 38 -7.90 -0.38 6.63
C LEU A 38 -6.95 -0.11 5.45
N MET A 39 -5.64 -0.13 5.71
CA MET A 39 -4.65 0.08 4.66
C MET A 39 -4.79 -0.95 3.55
N LYS A 40 -4.89 -2.25 3.89
CA LYS A 40 -5.12 -3.34 2.93
C LYS A 40 -6.38 -3.09 2.09
N CYS A 41 -7.49 -2.77 2.73
CA CYS A 41 -8.75 -2.52 2.03
C CYS A 41 -8.67 -1.31 1.07
N MET A 42 -8.07 -0.21 1.52
CA MET A 42 -7.88 0.98 0.68
C MET A 42 -7.06 0.68 -0.57
N ILE A 43 -5.91 0.02 -0.42
CA ILE A 43 -5.01 -0.26 -1.56
C ILE A 43 -5.55 -1.34 -2.49
N THR A 44 -6.36 -2.29 -2.00
CA THR A 44 -7.12 -3.21 -2.86
C THR A 44 -8.15 -2.45 -3.69
N LYS A 45 -8.93 -1.54 -3.10
CA LYS A 45 -9.93 -0.72 -3.83
C LYS A 45 -9.30 0.23 -4.85
N LEU A 46 -8.05 0.60 -4.65
CA LEU A 46 -7.26 1.40 -5.60
C LEU A 46 -6.63 0.55 -6.72
N GLY A 47 -6.76 -0.78 -6.66
CA GLY A 47 -6.22 -1.72 -7.65
C GLY A 47 -4.74 -2.04 -7.47
N LEU A 48 -4.10 -1.60 -6.38
CA LEU A 48 -2.68 -1.87 -6.11
C LEU A 48 -2.47 -3.33 -5.69
N LEU A 49 -3.50 -3.94 -5.10
CA LEU A 49 -3.55 -5.35 -4.77
C LEU A 49 -4.70 -6.01 -5.53
N ASN A 50 -4.55 -7.31 -5.78
CA ASN A 50 -5.65 -8.16 -6.20
C ASN A 50 -6.62 -8.40 -5.02
N ASP A 51 -7.80 -8.95 -5.30
CA ASP A 51 -8.83 -9.21 -4.28
C ASP A 51 -8.40 -10.22 -3.21
N ASP A 52 -7.51 -11.15 -3.56
CA ASP A 52 -6.89 -12.09 -2.62
C ASP A 52 -5.83 -11.44 -1.73
N GLY A 53 -5.54 -10.15 -1.96
CA GLY A 53 -4.50 -9.38 -1.28
C GLY A 53 -3.12 -9.54 -1.90
N SER A 54 -2.94 -10.32 -2.97
CA SER A 54 -1.65 -10.46 -3.66
C SER A 54 -1.28 -9.17 -4.40
N TYR A 55 0.00 -9.03 -4.73
CA TYR A 55 0.51 -7.81 -5.37
C TYR A 55 0.01 -7.75 -6.82
N ASN A 56 -0.64 -6.65 -7.20
CA ASN A 56 -1.05 -6.44 -8.59
C ASN A 56 0.02 -5.58 -9.29
N LYS A 57 0.91 -6.18 -10.06
CA LYS A 57 2.04 -5.46 -10.68
C LYS A 57 1.60 -4.29 -11.57
N THR A 58 0.64 -4.55 -12.45
CA THR A 58 0.15 -3.55 -13.41
C THR A 58 -0.74 -2.51 -12.73
N GLY A 59 -1.60 -2.95 -11.81
CA GLY A 59 -2.45 -2.06 -11.02
C GLY A 59 -1.65 -1.15 -10.07
N MET A 60 -0.58 -1.68 -9.47
CA MET A 60 0.36 -0.89 -8.67
C MET A 60 1.05 0.16 -9.51
N GLU A 61 1.60 -0.20 -10.68
CA GLU A 61 2.26 0.75 -11.57
C GLU A 61 1.31 1.88 -11.98
N ALA A 62 0.09 1.54 -12.40
CA ALA A 62 -0.93 2.50 -12.77
C ALA A 62 -1.34 3.40 -11.58
N GLY A 63 -1.49 2.81 -10.39
CA GLY A 63 -1.79 3.54 -9.16
C GLY A 63 -0.68 4.50 -8.75
N LEU A 64 0.58 4.06 -8.80
CA LEU A 64 1.75 4.89 -8.51
C LEU A 64 1.87 6.04 -9.52
N LYS A 65 1.75 5.77 -10.82
CA LYS A 65 1.77 6.82 -11.88
C LYS A 65 0.64 7.84 -11.69
N LYS A 66 -0.53 7.42 -11.18
CA LYS A 66 -1.69 8.29 -10.99
C LYS A 66 -1.64 9.11 -9.69
N TYR A 67 -1.29 8.50 -8.57
CA TYR A 67 -1.43 9.10 -7.24
C TYR A 67 -0.10 9.48 -6.58
N TRP A 68 1.03 9.03 -7.15
CA TRP A 68 2.40 9.41 -6.79
C TRP A 68 3.13 9.98 -8.00
N SER A 69 2.46 10.87 -8.75
CA SER A 69 3.01 11.51 -9.95
C SER A 69 4.25 12.38 -9.67
N GLU A 70 4.54 12.67 -8.40
CA GLU A 70 5.79 13.30 -7.98
C GLU A 70 7.03 12.41 -8.17
N TRP A 71 6.87 11.09 -8.31
CA TRP A 71 7.96 10.18 -8.61
C TRP A 71 8.20 10.10 -10.12
N SER A 72 9.48 9.99 -10.52
CA SER A 72 9.80 9.72 -11.92
C SER A 72 9.27 8.35 -12.35
N THR A 73 8.93 8.22 -13.63
CA THR A 73 8.47 6.94 -14.19
C THR A 73 9.50 5.83 -13.98
N GLU A 74 10.78 6.12 -14.16
CA GLU A 74 11.89 5.20 -13.90
C GLU A 74 11.96 4.72 -12.44
N LYS A 75 11.76 5.65 -11.49
CA LYS A 75 11.71 5.32 -10.05
C LYS A 75 10.54 4.41 -9.74
N ILE A 76 9.36 4.72 -10.30
CA ILE A 76 8.16 3.89 -10.13
C ILE A 76 8.40 2.48 -10.67
N GLU A 77 8.93 2.34 -11.88
CA GLU A 77 9.15 1.04 -12.52
C GLU A 77 10.18 0.20 -11.77
N THR A 78 11.28 0.83 -11.32
CA THR A 78 12.33 0.16 -10.53
C THR A 78 11.78 -0.37 -9.21
N ILE A 79 11.11 0.47 -8.43
CA ILE A 79 10.53 0.10 -7.13
C ILE A 79 9.43 -0.96 -7.32
N ASN A 80 8.56 -0.79 -8.32
CA ASN A 80 7.48 -1.74 -8.60
C ASN A 80 8.01 -3.13 -8.95
N ASN A 81 9.06 -3.21 -9.78
CA ASN A 81 9.71 -4.47 -10.12
C ASN A 81 10.29 -5.15 -8.87
N LYS A 82 11.10 -4.42 -8.09
CA LYS A 82 11.72 -4.97 -6.87
C LYS A 82 10.66 -5.47 -5.86
N CYS A 83 9.68 -4.64 -5.54
CA CYS A 83 8.64 -5.01 -4.58
C CYS A 83 7.73 -6.13 -5.08
N TYR A 84 7.55 -6.26 -6.41
CA TYR A 84 6.83 -7.39 -6.99
C TYR A 84 7.62 -8.69 -6.85
N GLU A 85 8.93 -8.68 -7.14
CA GLU A 85 9.81 -9.84 -6.96
C GLU A 85 9.83 -10.31 -5.50
N GLU A 86 9.97 -9.40 -4.54
CA GLU A 86 9.86 -9.73 -3.11
C GLU A 86 8.49 -10.31 -2.76
N ALA A 87 7.41 -9.79 -3.37
CA ALA A 87 6.06 -10.27 -3.12
C ALA A 87 5.80 -11.69 -3.65
N LEU A 88 6.53 -12.14 -4.69
CA LEU A 88 6.44 -13.52 -5.21
C LEU A 88 6.97 -14.56 -4.22
N LEU A 89 7.83 -14.17 -3.30
CA LEU A 89 8.43 -15.06 -2.30
C LEU A 89 7.52 -15.29 -1.07
N VAL A 90 6.39 -14.57 -0.99
CA VAL A 90 5.50 -14.58 0.18
C VAL A 90 4.39 -15.62 -0.01
N SER A 91 4.17 -16.47 1.00
CA SER A 91 3.12 -17.48 0.94
C SER A 91 1.71 -16.86 0.93
N LYS A 92 0.73 -17.56 0.35
CA LYS A 92 -0.67 -17.11 0.27
C LYS A 92 -1.29 -16.83 1.64
N GLU A 93 -0.92 -17.60 2.65
CA GLU A 93 -1.39 -17.42 4.04
C GLU A 93 -0.94 -16.06 4.60
N VAL A 94 0.29 -15.65 4.31
CA VAL A 94 0.84 -14.37 4.75
C VAL A 94 0.25 -13.20 3.95
N VAL A 95 0.01 -13.38 2.66
CA VAL A 95 -0.65 -12.39 1.78
C VAL A 95 -2.07 -12.03 2.27
N ALA A 96 -2.78 -13.01 2.84
CA ALA A 96 -4.12 -12.80 3.39
C ALA A 96 -4.13 -11.89 4.64
N THR A 97 -3.00 -11.71 5.33
CA THR A 97 -2.93 -10.90 6.55
C THR A 97 -3.00 -9.39 6.27
N CYS A 98 -3.57 -8.65 7.22
CA CYS A 98 -3.62 -7.19 7.14
C CYS A 98 -2.24 -6.55 7.33
N SER A 99 -1.39 -7.16 8.16
CA SER A 99 0.00 -6.74 8.40
C SER A 99 0.82 -6.68 7.12
N LYS A 100 0.57 -7.56 6.14
CA LYS A 100 1.37 -7.59 4.92
C LYS A 100 1.23 -6.34 4.04
N SER A 101 0.13 -5.61 4.18
CA SER A 101 -0.03 -4.31 3.51
C SER A 101 0.96 -3.26 4.00
N HIS A 102 1.39 -3.34 5.27
CA HIS A 102 2.39 -2.45 5.85
C HIS A 102 3.81 -2.77 5.36
N ASP A 103 4.17 -4.06 5.26
CA ASP A 103 5.46 -4.48 4.68
C ASP A 103 5.63 -3.98 3.24
N ARG A 104 4.57 -4.06 2.43
CA ARG A 104 4.62 -3.58 1.05
C ARG A 104 4.78 -2.08 0.98
N LYS A 105 4.11 -1.34 1.86
CA LYS A 105 4.32 0.10 1.99
C LYS A 105 5.76 0.42 2.41
N ALA A 106 6.36 -0.40 3.27
CA ALA A 106 7.77 -0.27 3.61
C ALA A 106 8.67 -0.50 2.40
N CYS A 107 8.41 -1.52 1.58
CA CYS A 107 9.15 -1.75 0.33
C CYS A 107 9.03 -0.56 -0.64
N LEU A 108 7.82 -0.03 -0.86
CA LEU A 108 7.62 1.12 -1.73
C LEU A 108 8.31 2.39 -1.24
N ASN A 109 8.48 2.53 0.08
CA ASN A 109 9.17 3.65 0.70
C ASN A 109 10.69 3.47 0.79
N GLN A 110 11.25 2.32 0.36
CA GLN A 110 12.69 2.17 0.25
C GLN A 110 13.21 3.12 -0.82
N ASP A 111 14.35 3.75 -0.54
CA ASP A 111 15.03 4.56 -1.55
C ASP A 111 15.78 3.64 -2.52
N PRO A 112 15.41 3.57 -3.82
CA PRO A 112 16.15 2.76 -4.78
C PRO A 112 17.60 3.22 -4.97
N ASP A 113 17.95 4.46 -4.57
CA ASP A 113 19.31 4.97 -4.66
C ASP A 113 20.21 4.49 -3.49
N LEU A 114 19.64 4.02 -2.38
CA LEU A 114 20.39 3.39 -1.28
C LEU A 114 20.85 1.97 -1.62
N ASP A 115 20.10 1.27 -2.48
CA ASP A 115 20.36 -0.13 -2.85
C ASP A 115 21.52 -0.28 -3.87
N LYS A 116 21.87 0.81 -4.58
CA LYS A 116 23.00 0.87 -5.52
C LYS A 116 24.35 1.19 -4.85
N SER A 117 24.36 1.39 -3.52
CA SER A 117 25.55 1.81 -2.76
C SER A 117 26.29 0.66 -2.06
N THR A 118 26.01 -0.60 -2.40
CA THR A 118 26.72 -1.80 -1.89
C THR A 118 27.27 -2.67 -3.00
#